data_AF-A0A853DKS8-F1
#
_entry.id   AF-A0A853DKS8-F1
#
_cell.length_a   1.000
_cell.length_b   1.000
_cell.length_c   1.000
_cell.angle_alpha   90.00
_cell.angle_beta   90.00
_cell.angle_gamma   90.00
#
_symmetry.space_group_name_H-M   'P 1'
#
loop_
_entity.id
_entity.type
_entity.pdbx_description
1 polymer ?
#
loop_
_entity_poly.entity_id
_entity_poly.type
_entity_poly.pdbx_seq_one_letter_code
_entity_poly.pdbx_strand_id
1 'polypeptide(L)'
;MTEITDRAQELLAGRIDAVRKLSERQRAATQARESADAAERDAATAWTEATQAGWTSAELRKLGLAQPTNRRGGRPKNTRITRRSDTSAASTTDA
;
A
#
# COMPACT_ATOMS: atom_id res chain seq x y z
N MET A 1 -17.91 11.25 -55.76
CA MET A 1 -17.09 10.11 -55.28
C MET A 1 -16.46 10.38 -53.92
N THR A 2 -16.44 11.63 -53.43
CA THR A 2 -15.89 12.06 -52.13
C THR A 2 -16.75 11.66 -50.93
N GLU A 3 -18.08 11.61 -51.07
CA GLU A 3 -19.00 11.36 -49.95
C GLU A 3 -18.75 10.06 -49.17
N ILE A 4 -18.32 8.98 -49.86
CA ILE A 4 -18.01 7.70 -49.21
C ILE A 4 -16.72 7.82 -48.38
N THR A 5 -15.70 8.50 -48.92
CA THR A 5 -14.44 8.76 -48.23
C THR A 5 -14.65 9.65 -47.02
N ASP A 6 -15.44 10.72 -47.15
CA ASP A 6 -15.75 11.66 -46.08
C ASP A 6 -16.47 10.95 -44.92
N ARG A 7 -17.47 10.10 -45.25
CA ARG A 7 -18.18 9.31 -44.25
C ARG A 7 -17.30 8.28 -43.56
N ALA A 8 -16.38 7.65 -44.29
CA ALA A 8 -15.41 6.73 -43.70
C ALA A 8 -14.45 7.45 -42.74
N GLN A 9 -14.02 8.67 -43.09
CA GLN A 9 -13.18 9.51 -42.23
C GLN A 9 -13.92 9.95 -40.96
N GLU A 10 -15.18 10.37 -41.07
CA GLU A 10 -15.99 10.76 -39.91
C GLU A 10 -16.18 9.60 -38.92
N LEU A 11 -16.50 8.41 -39.42
CA LEU A 11 -16.59 7.21 -38.59
C LEU A 11 -15.27 6.86 -37.91
N LEU A 12 -14.15 7.01 -38.62
CA LEU A 12 -12.82 6.78 -38.06
C LEU A 12 -12.49 7.82 -36.98
N ALA A 13 -12.77 9.10 -37.23
CA ALA A 13 -12.55 10.18 -36.28
C ALA A 13 -13.34 9.94 -34.98
N GLY A 14 -14.63 9.58 -35.09
CA GLY A 14 -15.45 9.26 -33.92
C GLY A 14 -14.92 8.08 -33.11
N ARG A 15 -14.40 7.03 -33.77
CA ARG A 15 -13.76 5.89 -33.09
C ARG A 15 -12.47 6.29 -32.39
N ILE A 16 -11.62 7.08 -33.04
CA ILE A 16 -10.37 7.58 -32.44
C ILE A 16 -10.67 8.44 -31.21
N ASP A 17 -11.67 9.32 -31.29
CA ASP A 17 -12.10 10.14 -30.17
C ASP A 17 -12.61 9.31 -28.98
N ALA A 18 -13.36 8.22 -29.25
CA ALA A 18 -13.80 7.31 -28.21
C ALA A 18 -12.63 6.61 -27.51
N VAL A 19 -11.64 6.12 -28.28
CA VAL A 19 -10.43 5.49 -27.73
C VAL A 19 -9.60 6.48 -26.92
N ARG A 20 -9.44 7.72 -27.42
CA ARG A 20 -8.74 8.79 -26.71
C ARG A 20 -9.41 9.09 -25.37
N LYS A 21 -10.72 9.29 -25.36
CA LYS A 21 -11.49 9.51 -24.12
C LYS A 21 -11.33 8.34 -23.15
N LEU A 22 -11.41 7.10 -23.64
CA LEU A 22 -11.21 5.93 -22.79
C LEU A 22 -9.81 5.93 -22.17
N SER A 23 -8.76 6.19 -22.95
CA SER A 23 -7.38 6.24 -22.47
C SER A 23 -7.18 7.33 -21.41
N GLU A 24 -7.73 8.53 -21.64
CA GLU A 24 -7.70 9.62 -20.66
C GLU A 24 -8.39 9.22 -19.34
N ARG A 25 -9.56 8.58 -19.42
CA ARG A 25 -10.30 8.12 -18.24
C ARG A 25 -9.60 6.98 -17.51
N GLN A 26 -8.98 6.04 -18.24
CA GLN A 26 -8.17 4.98 -17.64
C GLN A 26 -6.96 5.55 -16.91
N ARG A 27 -6.26 6.52 -17.51
CA ARG A 27 -5.15 7.20 -16.85
C ARG A 27 -5.60 7.91 -15.58
N ALA A 28 -6.71 8.64 -15.62
CA ALA A 28 -7.26 9.30 -14.44
C ALA A 28 -7.66 8.31 -13.34
N ALA A 29 -8.24 7.16 -13.70
CA ALA A 29 -8.58 6.12 -12.74
C ALA A 29 -7.34 5.50 -12.08
N THR A 30 -6.27 5.28 -12.83
CA THR A 30 -4.99 4.80 -12.26
C THR A 30 -4.40 5.84 -11.31
N GLN A 31 -4.35 7.11 -11.70
CA GLN A 31 -3.83 8.19 -10.85
C GLN A 31 -4.64 8.35 -9.56
N ALA A 32 -5.97 8.22 -9.62
CA ALA A 32 -6.83 8.28 -8.45
C ALA A 32 -6.61 7.10 -7.48
N ARG A 33 -6.27 5.92 -8.00
CA ARG A 33 -5.91 4.78 -7.15
C ARG A 33 -4.55 4.99 -6.49
N GLU A 34 -3.56 5.47 -7.24
CA GLU A 34 -2.24 5.78 -6.70
C GLU A 34 -2.30 6.86 -5.60
N SER A 35 -3.14 7.88 -5.79
CA SER A 35 -3.34 8.92 -4.77
C SER A 35 -4.10 8.39 -3.55
N ALA A 36 -5.08 7.51 -3.73
CA ALA A 36 -5.75 6.83 -2.62
C ALA A 36 -4.76 5.96 -1.83
N ASP A 37 -3.95 5.15 -2.51
CA ASP A 37 -2.93 4.31 -1.88
C ASP A 37 -1.87 5.14 -1.14
N ALA A 38 -1.53 6.33 -1.65
CA ALA A 38 -0.63 7.26 -0.96
C ALA A 38 -1.29 7.83 0.30
N ALA A 39 -2.53 8.32 0.20
CA ALA A 39 -3.27 8.85 1.33
C ALA A 39 -3.49 7.81 2.43
N GLU A 40 -3.75 6.55 2.08
CA GLU A 40 -3.84 5.45 3.05
C GLU A 40 -2.52 5.20 3.79
N ARG A 41 -1.39 5.26 3.08
CA ARG A 41 -0.06 5.12 3.69
C ARG A 41 0.27 6.29 4.61
N ASP A 42 -0.11 7.50 4.23
CA ASP A 42 0.10 8.70 5.05
C ASP A 42 -0.75 8.65 6.31
N ALA A 43 -2.02 8.23 6.20
CA ALA A 43 -2.89 7.99 7.35
C ALA A 43 -2.31 6.93 8.32
N ALA A 44 -1.73 5.85 7.79
CA ALA A 44 -1.06 4.83 8.61
C ALA A 44 0.18 5.37 9.33
N THR A 45 0.91 6.27 8.69
CA THR A 45 2.07 6.95 9.28
C THR A 45 1.62 7.88 10.40
N ALA A 46 0.63 8.75 10.15
CA ALA A 46 0.06 9.65 11.14
C ALA A 46 -0.54 8.92 12.36
N TRP A 47 -1.21 7.78 12.14
CA TRP A 47 -1.68 6.94 13.24
C TRP A 47 -0.54 6.42 14.12
N THR A 48 0.57 6.03 13.49
CA THR A 48 1.77 5.56 14.20
C THR A 48 2.40 6.69 15.00
N GLU A 49 2.54 7.88 14.42
CA GLU A 49 3.05 9.08 15.09
C GLU A 49 2.18 9.47 16.28
N ALA A 50 0.85 9.46 16.14
CA ALA A 50 -0.07 9.70 17.25
C ALA A 50 0.15 8.69 18.38
N THR A 51 0.33 7.41 18.04
CA THR A 51 0.62 6.37 19.04
C THR A 51 1.96 6.61 19.74
N GLN A 52 2.99 7.07 19.01
CA GLN A 52 4.30 7.41 19.60
C GLN A 52 4.23 8.67 20.48
N ALA A 53 3.33 9.61 20.16
CA ALA A 53 3.05 10.79 20.98
C ALA A 53 2.24 10.47 22.25
N GLY A 54 1.96 9.19 22.53
CA GLY A 54 1.30 8.73 23.75
C GLY A 54 -0.21 8.54 23.62
N TRP A 55 -0.80 8.76 22.45
CA TRP A 55 -2.23 8.51 22.25
C TRP A 55 -2.52 7.01 22.19
N THR A 56 -3.53 6.58 22.94
CA THR A 56 -4.01 5.21 22.84
C THR A 56 -4.97 5.05 21.67
N SER A 57 -5.04 3.85 21.10
CA SER A 57 -5.99 3.56 20.01
C SER A 57 -7.45 3.73 20.43
N ALA A 58 -7.76 3.61 21.73
CA ALA A 58 -9.11 3.83 22.25
C ALA A 58 -9.48 5.33 22.25
N GLU A 59 -8.55 6.21 22.59
CA GLU A 59 -8.74 7.66 22.54
C GLU A 59 -8.92 8.16 21.12
N LEU A 60 -8.06 7.71 20.19
CA LEU A 60 -8.18 8.08 18.78
C LEU A 60 -9.54 7.64 18.19
N ARG A 61 -10.02 6.44 18.54
CA ARG A 61 -11.37 5.99 18.13
C ARG A 61 -12.49 6.81 18.77
N LYS A 62 -12.36 7.22 20.03
CA LYS A 62 -13.33 8.12 20.68
C LYS A 62 -13.41 9.49 20.00
N LEU A 63 -12.30 9.93 19.39
CA LEU A 63 -12.25 11.15 18.56
C LEU A 63 -12.80 10.94 17.14
N GLY A 64 -13.29 9.75 16.81
CA GLY A 64 -13.82 9.43 15.47
C GLY A 64 -12.76 9.08 14.44
N LEU A 65 -11.49 8.94 14.84
CA LEU A 65 -10.42 8.53 13.93
C LEU A 65 -10.40 7.01 13.82
N ALA A 66 -10.66 6.52 12.60
CA ALA A 66 -10.59 5.10 12.30
C ALA A 66 -9.13 4.66 12.14
N GLN A 67 -8.83 3.47 12.64
CA GLN A 67 -7.52 2.87 12.44
C GLN A 67 -7.38 2.46 10.97
N PRO A 68 -6.33 2.91 10.25
CA PRO A 68 -6.12 2.53 8.86
C PRO A 68 -5.88 1.03 8.75
N THR A 69 -6.48 0.43 7.72
CA THR A 69 -6.42 -1.02 7.44
C THR A 69 -5.00 -1.49 7.15
N ASN A 70 -4.24 -0.67 6.42
CA ASN A 70 -2.82 -0.87 6.13
C ASN A 70 -1.94 -0.27 7.23
N ARG A 71 -2.03 -0.81 8.44
CA ARG A 71 -1.02 -0.49 9.46
C ARG A 71 0.33 -0.95 8.89
N ARG A 72 1.33 -0.06 8.79
CA ARG A 72 2.75 -0.44 8.65
C ARG A 72 3.11 -1.21 9.93
N GLY A 73 2.70 -2.47 9.98
CA GLY A 73 2.96 -3.39 11.06
C GLY A 73 4.46 -3.61 11.10
N GLY A 74 5.15 -2.81 11.90
CA GLY A 74 6.47 -3.15 12.39
C GLY A 74 6.38 -4.58 12.90
N ARG A 75 7.05 -5.49 12.19
CA ARG A 75 7.15 -6.90 12.55
C ARG A 75 7.39 -6.99 14.06
N PRO A 76 6.56 -7.72 14.83
CA PRO A 76 6.85 -7.89 16.25
C PRO A 76 8.24 -8.49 16.35
N LYS A 77 9.15 -7.74 16.98
CA LYS A 77 10.53 -8.13 17.20
C LYS A 77 10.46 -9.29 18.19
N ASN A 78 10.39 -10.51 17.65
CA ASN A 78 10.44 -11.72 18.44
C ASN A 78 11.79 -11.70 19.17
N THR A 79 11.75 -11.31 20.45
CA THR A 79 12.88 -11.37 21.37
C THR A 79 13.30 -12.82 21.48
N ARG A 80 14.23 -13.22 20.62
CA ARG A 80 14.90 -14.52 20.67
C ARG A 80 15.70 -14.56 21.98
N ILE A 81 15.09 -15.11 23.02
CA ILE A 81 15.80 -15.50 24.25
C ILE A 81 16.82 -16.56 23.84
N THR A 82 18.07 -16.16 23.71
CA THR A 82 19.20 -17.08 23.58
C THR A 82 19.43 -17.73 24.94
N ARG A 83 18.97 -18.97 25.11
CA ARG A 83 19.47 -19.82 26.20
C ARG A 83 20.92 -20.15 25.87
N ARG A 84 21.83 -19.46 26.57
CA ARG A 84 23.19 -19.95 26.80
C ARG A 84 23.06 -21.29 27.53
N SER A 85 23.42 -22.38 26.87
CA SER A 85 23.80 -23.61 27.55
C SER A 85 25.31 -23.70 27.46
N ASP A 86 25.88 -23.47 28.62
CA ASP A 86 27.25 -23.61 29.05
C ASP A 86 27.90 -24.90 28.52
N THR A 87 29.07 -24.69 27.90
CA THR A 87 30.09 -25.71 27.69
C THR A 87 30.67 -26.10 29.05
N SER A 88 30.30 -27.27 29.56
CA SER A 88 31.07 -27.93 30.60
C SER A 88 31.73 -29.18 30.04
N ALA A 89 33.04 -29.06 29.89
CA ALA A 89 33.98 -30.11 29.56
C ALA A 89 33.94 -31.23 30.60
N ALA A 90 33.97 -32.48 30.14
CA ALA A 90 34.38 -33.62 30.94
C ALA A 90 35.32 -34.49 30.09
N SER A 91 36.58 -34.44 30.52
CA SER A 91 37.76 -35.07 30.01
C SER A 91 37.77 -36.60 30.23
N THR A 92 38.59 -37.30 29.43
CA THR A 92 39.51 -38.36 29.89
C THR A 92 39.10 -39.86 29.73
N THR A 93 40.03 -40.62 29.10
CA THR A 93 40.34 -42.07 29.24
C THR A 93 39.51 -43.06 28.39
N ASP A 94 39.99 -44.16 27.80
CA ASP A 94 41.27 -44.81 27.43
C ASP A 94 40.87 -46.22 26.90
N ALA A 95 41.76 -46.89 26.14
CA ALA A 95 41.72 -48.28 25.64
C ALA A 95 40.92 -48.60 24.36
#